data_AF-A0A3P7N6M0-F1
#
_entry.id   AF-A0A3P7N6M0-F1
#
_cell.length_a   1.000
_cell.length_b   1.000
_cell.length_c   1.000
_cell.angle_alpha   90.00
_cell.angle_beta   90.00
_cell.angle_gamma   90.00
#
_symmetry.space_group_name_H-M   'P 1'
#
loop_
_entity.id
_entity.type
_entity.pdbx_description
1 polymer ?
#
loop_
_entity_poly.entity_id
_entity_poly.type
_entity_poly.pdbx_seq_one_letter_code
_entity_poly.pdbx_strand_id
1 'polypeptide(L)'
;MRISYVHDRLNYILRNELKTLMGASFFELIDPSDLLSFRESMKVLFAKGHVRTPLYRLLAANNAVVWVTTEASTVNHTSKGQRAQYVICVHHIAGIKSAIEDATSVPEGIPAGIAVQIKKEVDDTRGL
;
A
#
# COMPACT_ATOMS: atom_id res chain seq x y z
N MET A 1 5.80 14.01 2.66
CA MET A 1 5.83 13.62 1.22
C MET A 1 4.56 14.11 0.57
N ARG A 2 4.69 15.05 -0.39
CA ARG A 2 3.59 15.46 -1.27
C ARG A 2 3.80 14.85 -2.65
N ILE A 3 2.73 14.50 -3.31
CA ILE A 3 2.77 13.85 -4.63
C ILE A 3 3.07 14.92 -5.68
N SER A 4 4.23 14.81 -6.34
CA SER A 4 4.65 15.71 -7.43
C SER A 4 4.55 15.06 -8.81
N TYR A 5 4.29 13.76 -8.86
CA TYR A 5 4.03 12.98 -10.05
C TYR A 5 3.28 11.70 -9.65
N VAL A 6 2.35 11.26 -10.49
CA VAL A 6 1.66 9.98 -10.34
C VAL A 6 1.34 9.45 -11.74
N HIS A 7 1.46 8.14 -11.93
CA HIS A 7 1.06 7.51 -13.19
C HIS A 7 -0.47 7.48 -13.30
N ASP A 8 -1.02 7.75 -14.49
CA ASP A 8 -2.47 7.89 -14.72
C ASP A 8 -3.28 6.71 -14.19
N ARG A 9 -2.79 5.48 -14.42
CA ARG A 9 -3.42 4.26 -13.88
C ARG A 9 -3.57 4.26 -12.36
N LEU A 10 -2.56 4.68 -11.62
CA LEU A 10 -2.64 4.75 -10.16
C LEU A 10 -3.52 5.93 -9.73
N ASN A 11 -3.46 7.05 -10.44
CA ASN A 11 -4.37 8.17 -10.20
C ASN A 11 -5.81 7.69 -10.32
N TYR A 12 -6.20 7.07 -11.45
CA TYR A 12 -7.53 6.54 -11.72
C TYR A 12 -8.05 5.59 -10.63
N ILE A 13 -7.20 4.67 -10.17
CA ILE A 13 -7.55 3.71 -9.11
C ILE A 13 -7.86 4.46 -7.81
N LEU A 14 -7.00 5.39 -7.41
CA LEU A 14 -7.09 6.05 -6.10
C LEU A 14 -8.06 7.25 -6.08
N ARG A 15 -8.23 7.90 -7.23
CA ARG A 15 -9.07 9.07 -7.47
C ARG A 15 -9.68 8.92 -8.86
N ASN A 16 -10.98 9.14 -8.99
CA ASN A 16 -11.60 9.15 -10.33
C ASN A 16 -10.92 10.19 -11.26
N GLU A 17 -11.14 10.08 -12.57
CA GLU A 17 -10.48 10.90 -13.59
C GLU A 17 -10.58 12.43 -13.35
N LEU A 18 -11.61 12.87 -12.64
CA LEU A 18 -11.87 14.28 -12.33
C LEU A 18 -11.03 14.83 -11.17
N LYS A 19 -10.34 13.97 -10.41
CA LYS A 19 -9.55 14.38 -9.24
C LYS A 19 -8.10 13.93 -9.38
N THR A 20 -7.19 14.88 -9.22
CA THR A 20 -5.75 14.61 -9.23
C THR A 20 -5.23 14.36 -7.82
N LEU A 21 -4.28 13.43 -7.69
CA LEU A 21 -3.48 13.24 -6.49
C LEU A 21 -2.35 14.26 -6.34
N MET A 22 -2.08 15.06 -7.37
CA MET A 22 -0.99 16.02 -7.37
C MET A 22 -1.15 17.03 -6.23
N GLY A 23 -0.06 17.28 -5.50
CA GLY A 23 -0.01 18.17 -4.35
C GLY A 23 -0.57 17.57 -3.06
N ALA A 24 -1.36 16.49 -3.11
CA ALA A 24 -1.90 15.83 -1.91
C ALA A 24 -0.77 15.18 -1.09
N SER A 25 -1.01 15.04 0.22
CA SER A 25 -0.09 14.28 1.06
C SER A 25 -0.32 12.79 0.83
N PHE A 26 0.74 12.03 0.53
CA PHE A 26 0.59 10.58 0.34
C PHE A 26 0.04 9.89 1.61
N PHE A 27 0.31 10.45 2.80
CA PHE A 27 -0.21 9.94 4.07
C PHE A 27 -1.73 10.04 4.20
N GLU A 28 -2.39 10.93 3.45
CA GLU A 28 -3.86 11.05 3.44
C GLU A 28 -4.53 9.89 2.68
N LEU A 29 -3.73 9.14 1.91
CA LEU A 29 -4.22 7.98 1.16
C LEU A 29 -4.09 6.69 1.95
N ILE A 30 -3.33 6.66 3.05
CA ILE A 30 -3.03 5.44 3.78
C ILE A 30 -4.16 5.15 4.76
N ASP A 31 -4.58 3.88 4.83
CA ASP A 31 -5.51 3.42 5.87
C ASP A 31 -4.95 3.75 7.27
N PRO A 32 -5.72 4.39 8.17
CA PRO A 32 -5.22 4.81 9.48
C PRO A 32 -4.57 3.69 10.28
N SER A 33 -5.03 2.45 10.14
CA SER A 33 -4.49 1.30 10.86
C SER A 33 -3.12 0.84 10.35
N ASP A 34 -2.72 1.24 9.14
CA ASP A 34 -1.41 0.92 8.56
C ASP A 34 -0.39 2.06 8.72
N LEU A 35 -0.84 3.24 9.18
CA LEU A 35 -0.04 4.47 9.22
C LEU A 35 1.22 4.34 10.08
N LEU A 36 1.14 3.66 11.23
CA LEU A 36 2.29 3.46 12.12
C LEU A 36 3.40 2.64 11.43
N SER A 37 3.03 1.49 10.85
CA SER A 37 3.97 0.60 10.16
C SER A 37 4.59 1.27 8.93
N PHE A 38 3.79 2.03 8.19
CA PHE A 38 4.29 2.81 7.07
C PHE A 38 5.29 3.90 7.51
N ARG A 39 5.05 4.60 8.62
CA ARG A 39 5.97 5.61 9.16
C ARG A 39 7.32 5.01 9.54
N GLU A 40 7.35 3.82 10.13
CA GLU A 40 8.62 3.13 10.40
C GLU A 40 9.39 2.82 9.11
N SER A 41 8.69 2.40 8.06
CA SER A 41 9.31 2.20 6.73
C SER A 41 9.89 3.52 6.18
N MET A 42 9.21 4.65 6.38
CA MET A 42 9.71 5.96 5.94
C MET A 42 10.95 6.41 6.74
N LYS A 43 11.02 6.12 8.04
CA LYS A 43 12.25 6.36 8.82
C LYS A 43 13.43 5.59 8.23
N VAL A 44 13.22 4.31 7.89
CA VAL A 44 14.24 3.48 7.24
C VAL A 44 14.63 4.05 5.87
N LEU A 45 13.65 4.47 5.06
CA LEU A 45 13.88 5.08 3.76
C LEU A 45 14.79 6.32 3.86
N PHE A 46 14.50 7.24 4.77
CA PHE A 46 15.30 8.46 4.91
C PHE A 46 16.67 8.21 5.55
N ALA A 47 16.82 7.16 6.35
CA ALA A 47 18.10 6.77 6.93
C ALA A 47 19.01 6.02 5.94
N LYS A 48 18.45 5.11 5.12
CA LYS A 48 19.22 4.20 4.25
C LYS A 48 19.14 4.55 2.76
N GLY A 49 18.26 5.47 2.40
CA GLY A 49 18.00 5.86 1.01
C GLY A 49 17.09 4.90 0.23
N HIS A 50 16.72 3.75 0.78
CA HIS A 50 15.78 2.81 0.16
C HIS A 50 15.03 1.98 1.20
N VAL A 51 13.83 1.50 0.85
CA VAL A 51 13.05 0.59 1.68
C VAL A 51 12.05 -0.20 0.82
N ARG A 52 11.65 -1.37 1.31
CA ARG A 52 10.42 -2.04 0.90
C ARG A 52 9.45 -2.05 2.07
N THR A 53 8.25 -1.51 1.89
CA THR A 53 7.23 -1.50 2.93
C THR A 53 6.64 -2.89 3.14
N PRO A 54 6.09 -3.19 4.34
CA PRO A 54 5.08 -4.23 4.49
C PRO A 54 3.87 -3.99 3.57
N LEU A 55 2.99 -4.99 3.46
CA LEU A 55 1.70 -4.81 2.81
C LEU A 55 0.86 -3.79 3.60
N TYR A 56 0.31 -2.81 2.92
CA TYR A 56 -0.55 -1.79 3.51
C TYR A 56 -1.68 -1.41 2.55
N ARG A 57 -2.67 -0.68 3.06
CA ARG A 57 -3.87 -0.28 2.33
C ARG A 57 -3.84 1.19 1.96
N LEU A 58 -4.29 1.45 0.74
CA LEU A 58 -4.62 2.79 0.25
C LEU A 58 -6.14 2.94 0.11
N LEU A 59 -6.64 4.09 0.54
CA LEU A 59 -8.01 4.55 0.36
C LEU A 59 -8.17 5.03 -1.08
N ALA A 60 -9.09 4.40 -1.80
CA ALA A 60 -9.33 4.64 -3.22
C ALA A 60 -10.69 5.31 -3.49
N ALA A 61 -10.94 5.63 -4.77
CA ALA A 61 -12.22 6.15 -5.20
C ALA A 61 -13.35 5.13 -4.95
N ASN A 62 -14.60 5.60 -4.93
CA ASN A 62 -15.79 4.75 -4.81
C ASN A 62 -15.79 3.83 -3.57
N ASN A 63 -15.18 4.32 -2.48
CA ASN A 63 -15.04 3.58 -1.22
C ASN A 63 -14.32 2.23 -1.38
N ALA A 64 -13.39 2.16 -2.35
CA ALA A 64 -12.54 1.01 -2.55
C ALA A 64 -11.27 1.06 -1.67
N VAL A 65 -10.67 -0.10 -1.46
CA VAL A 65 -9.40 -0.28 -0.75
C VAL A 65 -8.42 -1.02 -1.66
N VAL A 66 -7.18 -0.55 -1.71
CA VAL A 66 -6.11 -1.15 -2.51
C VAL A 66 -5.01 -1.65 -1.61
N TRP A 67 -4.67 -2.94 -1.70
CA TRP A 67 -3.54 -3.53 -0.99
C TRP A 67 -2.28 -3.40 -1.82
N VAL A 68 -1.23 -2.85 -1.24
CA VAL A 68 0.00 -2.49 -1.95
C VAL A 68 1.23 -2.78 -1.10
N THR A 69 2.31 -3.20 -1.74
CA THR A 69 3.67 -3.06 -1.20
C THR A 69 4.40 -2.00 -2.01
N THR A 70 5.24 -1.19 -1.37
CA THR A 70 5.97 -0.11 -2.04
C THR A 70 7.45 -0.31 -1.87
N GLU A 71 8.16 -0.32 -2.99
CA GLU A 71 9.60 -0.13 -3.01
C GLU A 71 9.85 1.35 -3.23
N ALA A 72 10.57 1.97 -2.29
CA ALA A 72 10.85 3.39 -2.34
C ALA A 72 12.35 3.65 -2.25
N SER A 73 12.80 4.67 -2.98
CA SER A 73 14.19 5.13 -2.96
C SER A 73 14.25 6.66 -2.95
N THR A 74 15.20 7.23 -2.21
CA THR A 74 15.47 8.66 -2.24
C THR A 74 16.45 9.01 -3.36
N VAL A 75 16.18 10.10 -4.07
CA VAL A 75 17.08 10.67 -5.07
C VAL A 75 17.42 12.08 -4.65
N ASN A 76 18.70 12.33 -4.44
CA ASN A 76 19.20 13.67 -4.16
C ASN A 76 19.53 14.35 -5.48
N HIS A 77 18.93 15.51 -5.72
CA HIS A 77 19.25 16.38 -6.82
C HIS A 77 19.87 17.66 -6.27
N THR A 78 21.08 17.97 -6.71
CA THR A 78 21.77 19.20 -6.35
C THR A 78 22.00 20.04 -7.59
N SER A 79 21.43 21.25 -7.61
CA SER A 79 21.64 22.20 -8.70
C SER A 79 21.86 23.59 -8.14
N LYS A 80 22.95 24.25 -8.55
CA LYS A 80 23.33 25.61 -8.13
C LYS A 80 23.23 25.85 -6.60
N GLY A 81 23.64 24.86 -5.80
CA GLY A 81 23.61 24.92 -4.33
C GLY A 81 22.26 24.61 -3.67
N GLN A 82 21.19 24.41 -4.44
CA GLN A 82 19.90 23.94 -3.93
C GLN A 82 19.87 22.41 -3.87
N ARG A 83 19.62 21.84 -2.69
CA ARG A 83 19.39 20.39 -2.49
C ARG A 83 17.90 20.11 -2.53
N ALA A 84 17.44 19.43 -3.57
CA ALA A 84 16.14 18.78 -3.59
C ALA A 84 16.31 17.30 -3.30
N GLN A 85 15.41 16.73 -2.50
CA GLN A 85 15.33 15.28 -2.29
C GLN A 85 13.96 14.81 -2.78
N TYR A 86 13.98 13.87 -3.72
CA TYR A 86 12.80 13.21 -4.23
C TYR A 86 12.68 11.82 -3.61
N VAL A 87 11.45 11.35 -3.47
CA VAL A 87 11.15 9.95 -3.14
C VAL A 87 10.48 9.36 -4.37
N ILE A 88 11.09 8.34 -4.94
CA ILE A 88 10.51 7.57 -6.03
C ILE A 88 9.86 6.34 -5.40
N CYS A 89 8.58 6.13 -5.68
CA CYS A 89 7.81 4.99 -5.19
C CYS A 89 7.40 4.09 -6.37
N VAL A 90 7.69 2.80 -6.25
CA VAL A 90 7.18 1.75 -7.15
C VAL A 90 6.17 0.93 -6.36
N HIS A 91 4.91 0.99 -6.79
CA HIS A 91 3.78 0.37 -6.11
C HIS A 91 3.44 -0.98 -6.76
N HIS A 92 3.51 -2.05 -5.97
CA HIS A 92 3.06 -3.38 -6.36
C HIS A 92 1.69 -3.65 -5.76
N ILE A 93 0.66 -3.65 -6.60
CA ILE A 93 -0.73 -3.89 -6.18
C ILE A 93 -0.93 -5.39 -5.98
N ALA A 94 -1.34 -5.77 -4.77
CA ALA A 94 -1.68 -7.15 -4.41
C ALA A 94 -3.18 -7.44 -4.59
N GLY A 95 -4.04 -6.42 -4.48
CA GLY A 95 -5.49 -6.57 -4.66
C GLY A 95 -6.25 -5.26 -4.52
N ILE A 96 -7.50 -5.25 -4.98
CA ILE A 96 -8.43 -4.13 -4.89
C ILE A 96 -9.78 -4.69 -4.45
N LYS A 97 -10.44 -4.06 -3.45
CA LYS A 97 -11.79 -4.40 -3.00
C LYS A 97 -12.68 -3.17 -3.13
N SER A 98 -13.78 -3.29 -3.84
CA SER A 98 -14.82 -2.26 -3.94
C SER A 98 -15.89 -2.50 -2.89
N ALA A 99 -16.39 -1.43 -2.24
CA ALA A 99 -17.55 -1.54 -1.35
C ALA A 99 -18.87 -1.88 -2.09
N ILE A 100 -18.91 -1.74 -3.42
CA ILE A 100 -20.12 -1.96 -4.22
C ILE A 100 -20.40 -3.47 -4.42
N GLU A 101 -19.41 -4.35 -4.23
CA GLU A 101 -19.57 -5.80 -4.42
C GLU A 101 -20.11 -6.54 -3.19
N ASP A 102 -20.17 -5.90 -2.01
CA ASP A 102 -20.71 -6.55 -0.79
C ASP A 102 -22.26 -6.61 -0.76
N ALA A 103 -22.97 -6.07 -1.77
CA ALA A 103 -24.45 -6.03 -1.79
C ALA A 103 -25.12 -7.12 -2.68
N THR A 104 -24.36 -7.94 -3.42
CA THR A 104 -24.93 -8.98 -4.30
C THR A 104 -24.11 -10.27 -4.29
N SER A 105 -23.93 -10.86 -3.12
CA SER A 105 -23.96 -12.32 -2.95
C SER A 105 -23.92 -12.66 -1.45
N VAL A 106 -25.08 -12.67 -0.82
CA VAL A 106 -25.30 -13.54 0.34
C VAL A 106 -25.70 -14.89 -0.25
N PRO A 107 -24.82 -15.89 -0.38
CA PRO A 107 -25.31 -17.25 -0.25
C PRO A 107 -25.74 -17.40 1.22
N GLU A 108 -26.97 -17.86 1.44
CA GLU A 108 -27.46 -18.24 2.75
C GLU A 108 -26.37 -19.01 3.54
N GLY A 109 -26.04 -18.49 4.73
CA GLY A 109 -25.50 -19.25 5.85
C GLY A 109 -24.09 -19.85 5.69
N ILE A 110 -23.08 -19.15 6.21
CA ILE A 110 -22.00 -19.83 6.94
C ILE A 110 -22.25 -19.59 8.43
N PRO A 111 -22.64 -20.61 9.21
CA PRO A 111 -22.81 -20.45 10.65
C PRO A 111 -21.47 -20.10 11.31
N ALA A 112 -21.53 -19.24 12.34
CA ALA A 112 -20.39 -18.94 13.19
C ALA A 112 -19.89 -20.25 13.83
N GLY A 113 -18.66 -20.66 13.50
CA GLY A 113 -18.08 -21.91 14.01
C GLY A 113 -17.16 -22.67 13.05
N ILE A 114 -16.86 -22.16 11.85
CA ILE A 114 -15.87 -22.83 10.98
C ILE A 114 -14.47 -22.70 11.60
N ALA A 115 -14.01 -23.79 12.21
CA ALA A 115 -12.61 -23.97 12.58
C ALA A 115 -11.78 -24.08 11.29
N VAL A 116 -10.98 -23.06 11.00
CA VAL A 116 -9.99 -23.11 9.93
C VAL A 116 -8.81 -23.93 10.44
N GLN A 117 -8.69 -25.18 9.98
CA GLN A 117 -7.50 -25.98 10.27
C GLN A 117 -6.39 -25.66 9.27
N ILE A 118 -5.33 -25.02 9.76
CA ILE A 118 -4.08 -24.89 9.01
C ILE A 118 -3.27 -26.17 9.27
N LYS A 119 -3.24 -27.08 8.29
CA LYS A 119 -2.35 -28.25 8.36
C LYS A 119 -0.94 -27.80 8.00
N LYS A 120 -0.09 -27.59 9.01
CA LYS A 120 1.34 -27.39 8.82
C LYS A 120 2.00 -28.76 8.83
N GLU A 121 2.49 -29.22 7.68
CA GLU A 121 3.36 -30.41 7.65
C GLU A 121 4.69 -30.04 8.32
N VAL A 122 5.01 -30.76 9.39
CA VAL A 122 6.35 -30.74 10.01
C VAL A 122 7.15 -31.80 9.27
N ASP A 123 8.20 -31.37 8.58
CA ASP A 123 9.12 -32.25 7.88
C ASP A 123 10.05 -32.91 8.94
N ASP A 124 9.75 -34.17 9.26
CA ASP A 124 10.47 -35.00 10.24
C ASP A 124 11.76 -35.62 9.65
N THR A 125 12.56 -34.84 8.91
CA THR A 125 13.87 -35.28 8.39
C THR A 125 15.05 -34.92 9.29
N ARG A 126 14.85 -34.86 10.62
CA ARG A 126 15.95 -34.77 11.59
C ARG A 126 15.89 -35.87 12.64
N GLY A 127 15.93 -37.12 12.17
CA GLY A 127 16.47 -38.23 12.93
C GLY A 127 17.98 -38.31 12.73
N LEU A 128 18.74 -37.92 13.75
CA LEU A 128 20.12 -38.36 13.99
C LEU A 128 20.07 -39.34 15.16
#